data_AF-A0A258CXZ6-F1
#
_entry.id   AF-A0A258CXZ6-F1
#
_cell.length_a   1.000
_cell.length_b   1.000
_cell.length_c   1.000
_cell.angle_alpha   90.00
_cell.angle_beta   90.00
_cell.angle_gamma   90.00
#
_symmetry.space_group_name_H-M   'P 1'
#
loop_
_entity.id
_entity.type
_entity.pdbx_description
1 polymer ?
#
loop_
_entity_poly.entity_id
_entity_poly.type
_entity_poly.pdbx_seq_one_letter_code
_entity_poly.pdbx_strand_id
1 'polypeptide(L)' 'ESHDSPLDFVATEDELITTGNAMPRPMGVDWGKVRPDQFQTIPFLARLRDSMTHRRDRT' A
#
# COMPACT_ATOMS: atom_id res chain seq x y z
N GLU A 1 -1.84 -12.44 -8.03
CA GLU A 1 -2.07 -11.58 -6.85
C GLU A 1 -2.36 -10.17 -7.35
N SER A 2 -3.40 -9.54 -6.82
CA SER A 2 -3.84 -8.22 -7.28
C SER A 2 -3.16 -7.15 -6.43
N HIS A 3 -2.01 -6.65 -6.91
CA HIS A 3 -1.25 -5.58 -6.27
C HIS A 3 -1.69 -4.18 -6.73
N ASP A 4 -2.66 -4.11 -7.64
CA ASP A 4 -3.14 -2.86 -8.21
C ASP A 4 -4.00 -2.08 -7.21
N SER A 5 -3.67 -0.80 -7.06
CA SER A 5 -4.48 0.14 -6.30
C SER A 5 -5.44 0.85 -7.25
N PRO A 6 -6.77 0.75 -7.02
CA PRO A 6 -7.74 1.49 -7.80
C PRO A 6 -7.59 3.00 -7.59
N LEU A 7 -7.51 3.75 -8.69
CA LEU A 7 -7.54 5.23 -8.68
C LEU A 7 -8.98 5.73 -8.61
N ASP A 8 -9.25 6.79 -7.87
CA ASP A 8 -10.56 7.47 -7.84
C ASP A 8 -10.71 8.48 -8.98
N PHE A 9 -9.58 9.04 -9.43
CA PHE A 9 -9.53 10.10 -10.43
C PHE A 9 -8.40 9.88 -11.42
N VAL A 10 -8.64 10.27 -12.67
CA VAL A 10 -7.62 10.40 -13.71
C VAL A 10 -7.76 11.80 -14.32
N ALA A 11 -6.73 12.63 -14.18
CA ALA A 11 -6.70 13.97 -14.77
C ALA A 11 -5.92 13.94 -16.08
N THR A 12 -6.52 14.45 -17.14
CA THR A 12 -5.92 14.61 -18.47
C THR A 12 -5.93 16.10 -18.86
N GLU A 13 -5.37 16.46 -20.00
CA GLU A 13 -5.39 17.82 -20.54
C GLU A 13 -6.82 18.30 -20.87
N ASP A 14 -7.71 17.37 -21.24
CA ASP A 14 -9.06 17.69 -21.68
C ASP A 14 -10.07 17.65 -20.52
N GLU A 15 -9.91 16.70 -19.61
CA GLU A 15 -10.90 16.50 -18.54
C GLU A 15 -10.37 15.77 -17.29
N LEU A 16 -11.21 15.82 -16.26
CA LEU A 16 -11.06 15.05 -15.03
C LEU A 16 -12.08 13.90 -15.01
N ILE A 17 -11.58 12.68 -15.11
CA ILE A 17 -12.39 11.45 -15.07
C ILE A 17 -12.51 11.00 -13.61
N THR A 18 -13.75 10.83 -13.14
CA THR A 18 -14.04 10.18 -11.84
C THR A 18 -14.36 8.71 -12.10
N THR A 19 -13.58 7.79 -11.52
CA THR A 19 -13.67 6.36 -11.85
C THR A 19 -14.75 5.62 -11.08
N GLY A 20 -15.28 6.20 -9.99
CA GLY A 20 -16.32 5.60 -9.15
C GLY A 20 -15.90 4.26 -8.52
N ASN A 21 -14.60 4.05 -8.31
CA ASN A 21 -14.10 2.74 -7.91
C ASN A 21 -14.55 2.35 -6.49
N ALA A 22 -15.28 1.24 -6.38
CA ALA A 22 -15.75 0.68 -5.12
C ALA A 22 -14.85 -0.45 -4.58
N MET A 23 -13.77 -0.79 -5.31
CA MET A 23 -12.86 -1.85 -4.90
C MET A 23 -12.13 -1.47 -3.61
N PRO A 24 -12.04 -2.37 -2.63
CA PRO A 24 -11.26 -2.11 -1.42
C PRO A 24 -9.80 -1.90 -1.83
N ARG A 25 -9.24 -0.76 -1.44
CA ARG A 25 -7.82 -0.49 -1.64
C ARG A 25 -7.01 -1.48 -0.82
N PRO A 26 -5.95 -2.10 -1.38
CA PRO A 26 -5.09 -2.96 -0.60
C PRO A 26 -4.50 -2.16 0.57
N MET A 27 -4.83 -2.58 1.80
CA MET A 27 -4.44 -1.87 3.01
C MET A 27 -3.03 -2.23 3.43
N GLY A 28 -2.06 -1.54 2.85
CA GLY A 28 -0.65 -1.62 3.26
C GLY A 28 0.01 -2.94 2.88
N VAL A 29 1.03 -3.32 3.64
CA VAL A 29 1.86 -4.50 3.36
C VAL A 29 1.32 -5.71 4.13
N ASP A 30 1.15 -6.83 3.43
CA ASP A 30 0.91 -8.14 4.04
C ASP A 30 2.22 -8.71 4.62
N TRP A 31 2.48 -8.37 5.87
CA TRP A 31 3.68 -8.80 6.58
C TRP A 31 3.75 -10.32 6.81
N GLY A 32 2.63 -11.05 6.71
CA GLY A 32 2.59 -12.51 6.82
C GLY A 32 3.24 -13.23 5.64
N LYS A 33 3.35 -12.55 4.49
CA LYS A 33 4.04 -13.08 3.29
C LYS A 33 5.54 -12.78 3.27
N VAL A 34 6.03 -11.93 4.18
CA VAL A 34 7.47 -11.62 4.26
C VAL A 34 8.17 -12.72 5.04
N ARG A 35 9.11 -13.40 4.39
CA ARG A 35 9.84 -14.49 5.04
C ARG A 35 10.90 -13.95 6.02
N PRO A 36 11.26 -14.71 7.07
CA PRO A 36 12.26 -14.29 8.06
C PRO A 36 13.62 -13.91 7.47
N ASP A 37 14.09 -14.62 6.45
CA ASP A 37 15.36 -14.34 5.74
C ASP A 37 15.37 -12.97 5.05
N GLN A 38 14.20 -12.50 4.61
CA GLN A 38 14.10 -11.22 3.92
C GLN A 38 14.25 -10.04 4.88
N PHE A 39 13.88 -10.18 6.15
CA PHE A 39 14.17 -9.14 7.15
C PHE A 39 15.67 -9.02 7.43
N GLN A 40 16.42 -10.12 7.33
CA GLN A 40 17.87 -10.13 7.51
C GLN A 40 18.59 -9.57 6.28
N THR A 41 18.14 -9.95 5.09
CA THR A 41 18.74 -9.55 3.80
C THR A 41 18.33 -8.14 3.39
N ILE A 42 17.16 -7.68 3.82
CA ILE A 42 16.60 -6.36 3.51
C ILE A 42 16.22 -5.65 4.83
N PRO A 43 17.20 -5.10 5.57
CA PRO A 43 16.97 -4.50 6.89
C PRO A 43 15.97 -3.33 6.91
N PHE A 44 15.76 -2.69 5.76
CA PHE A 44 14.75 -1.66 5.57
C PHE A 44 13.32 -2.16 5.89
N LEU A 45 13.01 -3.43 5.64
CA LEU A 45 11.68 -3.99 5.89
C LEU A 45 11.28 -3.94 7.37
N ALA A 46 12.24 -4.11 8.28
CA ALA A 46 11.98 -3.99 9.72
C ALA A 46 11.57 -2.56 10.10
N ARG A 47 12.32 -1.56 9.63
CA ARG A 47 12.03 -0.14 9.88
C ARG A 47 10.71 0.29 9.24
N LEU A 48 10.42 -0.21 8.04
CA LEU A 48 9.17 0.07 7.33
C LEU A 48 7.96 -0.49 8.09
N ARG A 49 8.07 -1.72 8.62
CA ARG A 49 7.01 -2.34 9.43
C ARG A 49 6.70 -1.51 10.66
N ASP A 50 7.73 -1.17 11.44
CA ASP A 50 7.55 -0.42 12.69
C ASP A 50 6.94 0.96 12.43
N SER A 51 7.39 1.65 11.38
CA SER A 51 6.84 2.95 10.97
C SER A 51 5.38 2.87 10.54
N MET A 52 5.00 1.81 9.81
CA MET A 52 3.63 1.59 9.36
C MET A 52 2.69 1.23 10.51
N THR A 53 3.16 0.47 11.51
CA THR A 53 2.39 0.17 12.73
C THR A 53 2.12 1.45 13.52
N HIS A 54 3.14 2.27 13.79
CA HIS A 54 2.95 3.54 14.51
C HIS A 54 2.06 4.56 13.79
N ARG A 55 1.99 4.50 12.45
CA ARG A 55 1.08 5.37 11.67
C ARG A 55 -0.38 4.97 11.82
N ARG A 56 -0.68 3.68 12.03
CA ARG A 56 -2.05 3.20 12.23
C ARG A 56 -2.63 3.63 13.56
N ASP A 57 -1.81 3.77 14.61
CA ASP A 57 -2.26 4.20 15.94
C ASP A 57 -2.56 5.71 16.04
N ARG A 58 -2.25 6.48 14.98
CA ARG A 58 -2.40 7.95 14.94
C ARG A 58 -3.61 8.44 14.14
N THR A 59 -4.43 7.53 13.61
CA THR A 59 -5.61 7.82 12.80
C THR A 59 -6.85 7.27 13.48
#